data_AF-A0A8I0PFF1-F1
#
_entry.id   AF-A0A8I0PFF1-F1
#
_cell.length_a   1.000
_cell.length_b   1.000
_cell.length_c   1.000
_cell.angle_alpha   90.00
_cell.angle_beta   90.00
_cell.angle_gamma   90.00
#
_symmetry.space_group_name_H-M   'P 1'
#
loop_
_entity.id
_entity.type
_entity.pdbx_description
1 polymer ?
#
loop_
_entity_poly.entity_id
_entity_poly.type
_entity_poly.pdbx_seq_one_letter_code
_entity_poly.pdbx_strand_id
1 'polypeptide(L)'
;MPNSTHHALSQRNSAEFRGILSPVRLPSAATDLILLGDLTGRYATGSYSRLASGGRTVALRADRQGAAEHGHRITAAIACHVARADGTVDQLTQVLLHPEHEGGRHARNIALRSGQSRALDYIRRVWANATEAVSSTRALSSRHDAYEVLAALRDRIETTPWRGERGRTALRVLRAHLTFAEIAGGPLHHASERQTAEEAGISRTTLRAVYETVLKPQGWLRRLRVGHGREGSTWYLGDGSAPGHGAPASLSRFRTTQFPPDPALEEWTTPETATTADIDSTVLGRLMGHDAFAHHGLGSAALMLISALHQRPHQTVAELVGTSSVSRATAYRTLKRLADHGLVRHTGETWALAPRALEGFGNSLPDADTCLAATPAQGWAEVAEHHGTTGVAARRKAFHANERAAYRAALDRLAEHRSKAVVIDRDGRQILVPARRPDEIPSAWHAPDGRVLDPVTGRPAADWRVATDGRLILITPSDQRSYDELAAAHAEALNEWNSAA
;
A
#
# COMPACT_ATOMS: atom_id res chain seq x y z
N MET A 1 11.17 42.76 14.74
CA MET A 1 12.12 43.05 13.63
C MET A 1 13.41 42.33 13.96
N PRO A 2 13.88 41.38 13.12
CA PRO A 2 14.40 41.72 11.80
C PRO A 2 13.85 40.89 10.62
N ASN A 3 13.65 41.63 9.53
CA ASN A 3 13.62 41.32 8.09
C ASN A 3 13.74 39.86 7.61
N SER A 4 12.64 39.31 7.12
CA SER A 4 12.66 38.30 6.04
C SER A 4 12.66 39.01 4.70
N THR A 5 13.81 39.02 4.04
CA THR A 5 13.99 39.36 2.62
C THR A 5 13.41 38.24 1.75
N HIS A 6 12.07 38.17 1.66
CA HIS A 6 11.42 37.59 0.48
C HIS A 6 11.51 38.62 -0.64
N HIS A 7 12.62 38.60 -1.38
CA HIS A 7 12.75 39.41 -2.58
C HIS A 7 11.64 39.05 -3.56
N ALA A 8 10.91 40.08 -3.98
CA ALA A 8 9.84 40.06 -4.95
C ALA A 8 10.31 39.53 -6.31
N LEU A 9 10.06 38.25 -6.58
CA LEU A 9 10.15 37.62 -7.90
C LEU A 9 8.95 36.67 -8.06
N SER A 10 7.73 37.19 -8.12
CA SER A 10 6.52 36.35 -8.32
C SER A 10 5.30 37.10 -8.87
N GLN A 11 5.51 38.08 -9.77
CA GLN A 11 4.39 38.65 -10.55
C GLN A 11 4.57 38.53 -12.07
N ARG A 12 5.81 38.48 -12.59
CA ARG A 12 6.06 38.27 -14.02
C ARG A 12 5.78 36.84 -14.47
N ASN A 13 6.28 35.84 -13.75
CA ASN A 13 6.10 34.42 -14.13
C ASN A 13 4.62 33.98 -14.06
N SER A 14 3.82 34.62 -13.20
CA SER A 14 2.37 34.36 -13.09
C SER A 14 1.56 34.93 -14.26
N ALA A 15 2.07 35.98 -14.92
CA ALA A 15 1.39 36.66 -16.02
C ALA A 15 1.66 35.96 -17.37
N GLU A 16 2.87 35.48 -17.63
CA GLU A 16 3.20 34.69 -18.84
C GLU A 16 2.53 33.31 -18.83
N PHE A 17 2.41 32.67 -17.64
CA PHE A 17 1.70 31.40 -17.48
C PHE A 17 0.19 31.52 -17.78
N ARG A 18 -0.41 32.70 -17.56
CA ARG A 18 -1.80 32.97 -17.97
C ARG A 18 -1.97 33.01 -19.48
N GLY A 19 -0.93 33.32 -20.26
CA GLY A 19 -1.00 33.38 -21.72
C GLY A 19 -1.04 32.00 -22.40
N ILE A 20 -0.23 31.05 -21.92
CA ILE A 20 -0.06 29.71 -22.54
C ILE A 20 -1.21 28.75 -22.17
N LEU A 21 -1.86 28.95 -21.01
CA LEU A 21 -2.96 28.12 -20.52
C LEU A 21 -4.24 28.93 -20.27
N SER A 22 -4.47 30.02 -21.01
CA SER A 22 -5.59 30.97 -20.78
C SER A 22 -6.99 30.37 -20.54
N PRO A 23 -7.39 29.21 -21.09
CA PRO A 23 -8.68 28.60 -20.72
C PRO A 23 -8.61 27.59 -19.55
N VAL A 24 -7.43 27.13 -19.13
CA VAL A 24 -7.25 25.98 -18.23
C VAL A 24 -6.70 26.43 -16.87
N ARG A 25 -7.58 26.60 -15.87
CA ARG A 25 -7.15 26.84 -14.48
C ARG A 25 -6.61 25.55 -13.87
N LEU A 26 -5.29 25.37 -13.92
CA LEU A 26 -4.62 24.29 -13.20
C LEU A 26 -4.56 24.56 -11.68
N PRO A 27 -4.64 23.52 -10.83
CA PRO A 27 -4.38 23.64 -9.39
C PRO A 27 -2.96 24.14 -9.12
N SER A 28 -2.74 24.85 -8.00
CA SER A 28 -1.41 25.36 -7.62
C SER A 28 -0.32 24.29 -7.62
N ALA A 29 -0.63 23.10 -7.07
CA ALA A 29 0.31 21.98 -7.07
C ALA A 29 0.72 21.52 -8.47
N ALA A 30 -0.16 21.63 -9.47
CA ALA A 30 0.15 21.31 -10.85
C ALA A 30 1.00 22.41 -11.50
N THR A 31 0.68 23.68 -11.22
CA THR A 31 1.49 24.83 -11.65
C THR A 31 2.90 24.76 -11.09
N ASP A 32 3.05 24.47 -9.81
CA ASP A 32 4.36 24.31 -9.15
C ASP A 32 5.14 23.13 -9.75
N LEU A 33 4.48 22.01 -10.02
CA LEU A 33 5.12 20.85 -10.65
C LEU A 33 5.60 21.16 -12.08
N ILE A 34 4.86 21.98 -12.84
CA ILE A 34 5.25 22.42 -14.19
C ILE A 34 6.44 23.37 -14.12
N LEU A 35 6.38 24.38 -13.26
CA LEU A 35 7.38 25.45 -13.19
C LEU A 35 8.67 24.99 -12.52
N LEU A 36 8.55 24.29 -11.39
CA LEU A 36 9.65 23.99 -10.48
C LEU A 36 10.08 22.52 -10.51
N GLY A 37 9.30 21.65 -11.16
CA GLY A 37 9.54 20.21 -11.13
C GLY A 37 9.15 19.57 -9.79
N ASP A 38 9.62 18.35 -9.53
CA ASP A 38 9.29 17.62 -8.29
C ASP A 38 10.19 18.02 -7.12
N LEU A 39 9.90 19.15 -6.50
CA LEU A 39 10.62 19.64 -5.31
C LEU A 39 10.49 18.70 -4.09
N THR A 40 9.39 17.96 -4.02
CA THR A 40 9.03 17.11 -2.88
C THR A 40 9.57 15.67 -2.99
N GLY A 41 10.07 15.28 -4.16
CA GLY A 41 10.44 13.91 -4.47
C GLY A 41 9.25 12.94 -4.50
N ARG A 42 8.02 13.43 -4.65
CA ARG A 42 6.78 12.62 -4.66
C ARG A 42 6.76 11.60 -5.80
N TYR A 43 7.44 11.90 -6.91
CA TYR A 43 7.54 11.07 -8.09
C TYR A 43 8.88 10.31 -8.17
N ALA A 44 9.73 10.41 -7.15
CA ALA A 44 10.94 9.61 -7.02
C ALA A 44 10.62 8.24 -6.37
N THR A 45 11.15 7.14 -6.91
CA THR A 45 10.94 5.78 -6.36
C THR A 45 12.20 5.22 -5.71
N GLY A 46 12.01 4.42 -4.67
CA GLY A 46 13.04 3.56 -4.10
C GLY A 46 14.21 4.33 -3.46
N SER A 47 15.39 3.72 -3.48
CA SER A 47 16.66 4.25 -2.96
C SER A 47 17.25 5.40 -3.79
N TYR A 48 16.53 5.88 -4.81
CA TYR A 48 16.96 6.90 -5.77
C TYR A 48 16.86 8.34 -5.24
N SER A 49 16.20 8.53 -4.11
CA SER A 49 16.10 9.80 -3.39
C SER A 49 16.97 9.79 -2.12
N ARG A 50 17.73 10.86 -1.88
CA ARG A 50 18.26 11.21 -0.56
C ARG A 50 17.73 12.58 -0.17
N LEU A 51 17.51 12.81 1.11
CA LEU A 51 17.29 14.18 1.59
C LEU A 51 18.57 14.97 1.34
N ALA A 52 18.45 16.15 0.73
CA ALA A 52 19.53 17.11 0.65
C ALA A 52 19.92 17.55 2.07
N SER A 53 21.11 18.10 2.23
CA SER A 53 21.73 18.43 3.52
C SER A 53 20.89 19.33 4.44
N GLY A 54 19.88 20.02 3.90
CA GLY A 54 18.92 20.85 4.65
C GLY A 54 17.57 20.21 4.95
N GLY A 55 17.34 18.93 4.64
CA GLY A 55 16.12 18.18 4.96
C GLY A 55 14.84 18.60 4.23
N ARG A 56 14.87 19.67 3.43
CA ARG A 56 13.70 20.24 2.74
C ARG A 56 13.53 19.82 1.28
N THR A 57 14.58 19.27 0.67
CA THR A 57 14.60 18.91 -0.76
C THR A 57 15.17 17.51 -0.95
N VAL A 58 14.76 16.83 -2.01
CA VAL A 58 15.24 15.49 -2.36
C VAL A 58 16.32 15.60 -3.44
N ALA A 59 17.53 15.12 -3.14
CA ALA A 59 18.63 14.93 -4.08
C ALA A 59 18.52 13.56 -4.78
N LEU A 60 18.55 13.56 -6.11
CA LEU A 60 18.47 12.36 -6.94
C LEU A 60 19.85 11.69 -7.08
N ARG A 61 19.91 10.35 -7.06
CA ARG A 61 21.15 9.59 -7.34
C ARG A 61 21.49 9.63 -8.84
N ALA A 62 22.76 9.53 -9.21
CA ALA A 62 23.23 9.66 -10.59
C ALA A 62 23.01 8.42 -11.50
N ASP A 63 21.97 7.61 -11.27
CA ASP A 63 21.60 6.55 -12.23
C ASP A 63 20.70 7.13 -13.34
N ARG A 64 21.09 6.88 -14.60
CA ARG A 64 20.41 7.39 -15.80
C ARG A 64 19.01 6.81 -15.97
N GLN A 65 18.80 5.54 -15.58
CA GLN A 65 17.50 4.88 -15.71
C GLN A 65 16.49 5.47 -14.72
N GLY A 66 16.88 5.60 -13.44
CA GLY A 66 16.04 6.27 -12.44
C GLY A 66 15.68 7.72 -12.79
N ALA A 67 16.58 8.47 -13.44
CA ALA A 67 16.32 9.84 -13.87
C ALA A 67 15.25 9.90 -14.97
N ALA A 68 15.32 8.97 -15.92
CA ALA A 68 14.36 8.87 -17.01
C ALA A 68 12.97 8.46 -16.49
N GLU A 69 12.90 7.49 -15.58
CA GLU A 69 11.63 7.07 -14.95
C GLU A 69 11.00 8.18 -14.12
N HIS A 70 11.80 8.90 -13.34
CA HIS A 70 11.34 10.04 -12.57
C HIS A 70 10.79 11.15 -13.47
N GLY A 71 11.54 11.51 -14.51
CA GLY A 71 11.11 12.49 -15.52
C GLY A 71 9.82 12.08 -16.25
N HIS A 72 9.67 10.78 -16.56
CA HIS A 72 8.44 10.24 -17.13
C HIS A 72 7.25 10.38 -16.18
N ARG A 73 7.40 10.09 -14.89
CA ARG A 73 6.32 10.23 -13.91
C ARG A 73 5.88 11.68 -13.71
N ILE A 74 6.81 12.63 -13.71
CA ILE A 74 6.48 14.06 -13.68
C ILE A 74 5.67 14.43 -14.94
N THR A 75 6.14 14.02 -16.12
CA THR A 75 5.46 14.28 -17.39
C THR A 75 4.04 13.70 -17.39
N ALA A 76 3.87 12.46 -16.92
CA ALA A 76 2.58 11.80 -16.81
C ALA A 76 1.65 12.51 -15.80
N ALA A 77 2.17 12.96 -14.66
CA ALA A 77 1.39 13.70 -13.68
C ALA A 77 0.89 15.04 -14.23
N ILE A 78 1.75 15.79 -14.93
CA ILE A 78 1.37 17.03 -15.62
C ILE A 78 0.29 16.74 -16.65
N ALA A 79 0.45 15.69 -17.47
CA ALA A 79 -0.56 15.29 -18.44
C ALA A 79 -1.92 14.97 -17.80
N CYS A 80 -1.96 14.25 -16.68
CA CYS A 80 -3.19 14.00 -15.93
C CYS A 80 -3.83 15.31 -15.40
N HIS A 81 -3.03 16.27 -14.97
CA HIS A 81 -3.54 17.57 -14.52
C HIS A 81 -4.13 18.39 -15.67
N VAL A 82 -3.47 18.41 -16.84
CA VAL A 82 -3.99 19.07 -18.04
C VAL A 82 -5.28 18.41 -18.51
N ALA A 83 -5.32 17.07 -18.57
CA ALA A 83 -6.52 16.32 -18.93
C ALA A 83 -7.69 16.56 -17.98
N ARG A 84 -7.45 16.64 -16.65
CA ARG A 84 -8.50 16.93 -15.65
C ARG A 84 -9.04 18.34 -15.69
N ALA A 85 -8.32 19.25 -16.31
CA ALA A 85 -8.75 20.63 -16.49
C ALA A 85 -9.27 20.86 -17.93
N ASP A 86 -9.69 19.77 -18.59
CA ASP A 86 -10.24 19.75 -19.95
C ASP A 86 -9.31 20.36 -21.01
N GLY A 87 -8.00 20.23 -20.79
CA GLY A 87 -6.99 20.70 -21.73
C GLY A 87 -6.80 19.81 -22.95
N THR A 88 -5.91 20.21 -23.85
CA THR A 88 -5.60 19.47 -25.08
C THR A 88 -4.16 18.96 -25.12
N VAL A 89 -3.88 18.00 -26.01
CA VAL A 89 -2.52 17.52 -26.28
C VAL A 89 -1.58 18.63 -26.75
N ASP A 90 -2.11 19.64 -27.46
CA ASP A 90 -1.33 20.78 -27.92
C ASP A 90 -0.92 21.69 -26.76
N GLN A 91 -1.84 21.93 -25.81
CA GLN A 91 -1.53 22.65 -24.58
C GLN A 91 -0.51 21.90 -23.73
N LEU A 92 -0.63 20.57 -23.60
CA LEU A 92 0.38 19.75 -22.93
C LEU A 92 1.75 19.87 -23.63
N THR A 93 1.76 19.85 -24.96
CA THR A 93 2.98 19.97 -25.76
C THR A 93 3.67 21.31 -25.53
N GLN A 94 2.90 22.41 -25.55
CA GLN A 94 3.41 23.75 -25.25
C GLN A 94 4.00 23.82 -23.83
N VAL A 95 3.30 23.27 -22.84
CA VAL A 95 3.75 23.25 -21.45
C VAL A 95 5.07 22.49 -21.28
N LEU A 96 5.19 21.29 -21.87
CA LEU A 96 6.36 20.43 -21.68
C LEU A 96 7.59 20.91 -22.47
N LEU A 97 7.39 21.54 -23.63
CA LEU A 97 8.49 22.01 -24.47
C LEU A 97 8.91 23.45 -24.17
N HIS A 98 8.21 24.17 -23.29
CA HIS A 98 8.62 25.50 -22.86
C HIS A 98 9.98 25.46 -22.16
N PRO A 99 10.96 26.30 -22.55
CA PRO A 99 12.33 26.25 -22.01
C PRO A 99 12.41 26.38 -20.48
N GLU A 100 11.58 27.24 -19.91
CA GLU A 100 11.61 27.58 -18.48
C GLU A 100 10.81 26.63 -17.58
N HIS A 101 10.05 25.69 -18.14
CA HIS A 101 9.23 24.79 -17.33
C HIS A 101 10.03 23.57 -16.91
N GLU A 102 10.42 23.49 -15.64
CA GLU A 102 11.25 22.37 -15.17
C GLU A 102 10.56 21.01 -15.23
N GLY A 103 9.24 20.97 -15.09
CA GLY A 103 8.46 19.75 -15.26
C GLY A 103 8.56 19.13 -16.66
N GLY A 104 8.88 19.94 -17.68
CA GLY A 104 9.07 19.51 -19.06
C GLY A 104 10.49 19.06 -19.42
N ARG A 105 11.45 19.13 -18.49
CA ARG A 105 12.87 18.87 -18.75
C ARG A 105 13.13 17.52 -19.42
N HIS A 106 12.38 16.49 -19.03
CA HIS A 106 12.51 15.15 -19.62
C HIS A 106 12.09 15.11 -21.09
N ALA A 107 10.95 15.72 -21.44
CA ALA A 107 10.49 15.81 -22.83
C ALA A 107 11.46 16.62 -23.70
N ARG A 108 12.00 17.74 -23.17
CA ARG A 108 13.04 18.52 -23.86
C ARG A 108 14.33 17.74 -24.07
N ASN A 109 14.75 16.93 -23.08
CA ASN A 109 15.92 16.06 -23.24
C ASN A 109 15.71 15.00 -24.33
N ILE A 110 14.49 14.47 -24.49
CA ILE A 110 14.15 13.59 -25.61
C ILE A 110 14.25 14.34 -26.93
N ALA A 111 13.71 15.57 -27.01
CA ALA A 111 13.79 16.40 -28.21
C ALA A 111 15.25 16.68 -28.63
N LEU A 112 16.10 17.04 -27.67
CA LEU A 112 17.52 17.30 -27.91
C LEU A 112 18.31 16.06 -28.33
N ARG A 113 18.03 14.89 -27.73
CA ARG A 113 18.81 13.66 -27.99
C ARG A 113 18.30 12.83 -29.15
N SER A 114 17.00 12.86 -29.42
CA SER A 114 16.33 11.94 -30.35
C SER A 114 15.47 12.66 -31.39
N GLY A 115 15.49 14.00 -31.40
CA GLY A 115 14.76 14.82 -32.35
C GLY A 115 13.35 15.18 -31.88
N GLN A 116 12.84 16.28 -32.44
CA GLN A 116 11.55 16.85 -32.09
C GLN A 116 10.38 15.89 -32.35
N SER A 117 10.42 15.12 -33.44
CA SER A 117 9.38 14.15 -33.79
C SER A 117 9.20 13.08 -32.71
N ARG A 118 10.29 12.50 -32.21
CA ARG A 118 10.26 11.52 -31.10
C ARG A 118 9.71 12.10 -29.81
N ALA A 119 10.00 13.36 -29.50
CA ALA A 119 9.45 14.01 -28.31
C ALA A 119 7.94 14.22 -28.43
N LEU A 120 7.44 14.59 -29.61
CA LEU A 120 5.99 14.74 -29.87
C LEU A 120 5.27 13.39 -29.77
N ASP A 121 5.83 12.32 -30.34
CA ASP A 121 5.24 10.97 -30.23
C ASP A 121 5.22 10.48 -28.78
N TYR A 122 6.28 10.76 -28.02
CA TYR A 122 6.32 10.49 -26.58
C TYR A 122 5.20 11.23 -25.84
N ILE A 123 5.04 12.54 -26.09
CA ILE A 123 4.00 13.37 -25.45
C ILE A 123 2.60 12.84 -25.79
N ARG A 124 2.33 12.51 -27.06
CA ARG A 124 1.03 11.94 -27.50
C ARG A 124 0.72 10.62 -26.79
N ARG A 125 1.71 9.74 -26.63
CA ARG A 125 1.53 8.48 -25.89
C ARG A 125 1.22 8.73 -24.41
N VAL A 126 1.93 9.67 -23.78
CA VAL A 126 1.66 10.05 -22.38
C VAL A 126 0.26 10.65 -22.25
N TRP A 127 -0.16 11.50 -23.19
CA TRP A 127 -1.50 12.10 -23.22
C TRP A 127 -2.61 11.05 -23.33
N ALA A 128 -2.47 10.07 -24.23
CA ALA A 128 -3.45 8.99 -24.38
C ALA A 128 -3.63 8.23 -23.05
N ASN A 129 -2.52 7.82 -22.42
CA ASN A 129 -2.55 7.12 -21.14
C ASN A 129 -3.14 8.00 -20.01
N ALA A 130 -2.82 9.28 -19.99
CA ALA A 130 -3.35 10.22 -19.00
C ALA A 130 -4.86 10.41 -19.17
N THR A 131 -5.35 10.54 -20.40
CA THR A 131 -6.77 10.71 -20.71
C THR A 131 -7.57 9.48 -20.30
N GLU A 132 -7.06 8.27 -20.59
CA GLU A 132 -7.66 7.00 -20.13
C GLU A 132 -7.66 6.88 -18.60
N ALA A 133 -6.57 7.27 -17.95
CA ALA A 133 -6.49 7.25 -16.49
C ALA A 133 -7.43 8.29 -15.83
N VAL A 134 -7.63 9.44 -16.46
CA VAL A 134 -8.54 10.49 -15.96
C VAL A 134 -9.99 10.10 -16.20
N SER A 135 -10.35 9.54 -17.36
CA SER A 135 -11.72 9.11 -17.64
C SER A 135 -12.19 7.98 -16.71
N SER A 136 -11.25 7.16 -16.22
CA SER A 136 -11.52 6.10 -15.25
C SER A 136 -11.41 6.55 -13.78
N THR A 137 -11.15 7.83 -13.48
CA THR A 137 -11.00 8.32 -12.10
C THR A 137 -11.80 9.59 -11.81
N ARG A 138 -12.52 9.62 -10.68
CA ARG A 138 -13.21 10.84 -10.21
C ARG A 138 -12.20 11.80 -9.57
N ALA A 139 -12.25 13.08 -9.94
CA ALA A 139 -11.55 14.13 -9.22
C ALA A 139 -12.24 14.39 -7.88
N LEU A 140 -11.47 14.38 -6.79
CA LEU A 140 -11.96 14.73 -5.46
C LEU A 140 -11.61 16.20 -5.22
N SER A 141 -12.63 17.06 -5.20
CA SER A 141 -12.47 18.51 -5.01
C SER A 141 -12.63 18.92 -3.55
N SER A 142 -13.30 18.09 -2.75
CA SER A 142 -13.58 18.35 -1.34
C SER A 142 -13.44 17.09 -0.48
N ARG A 143 -13.37 17.28 0.84
CA ARG A 143 -13.45 16.18 1.81
C ARG A 143 -14.81 15.48 1.78
N HIS A 144 -15.88 16.20 1.42
CA HIS A 144 -17.21 15.64 1.26
C HIS A 144 -17.25 14.64 0.10
N ASP A 145 -16.69 14.99 -1.06
CA ASP A 145 -16.58 14.10 -2.22
C ASP A 145 -15.83 12.81 -1.87
N ALA A 146 -14.79 12.92 -1.02
CA ALA A 146 -14.04 11.76 -0.57
C ALA A 146 -14.91 10.82 0.29
N TYR A 147 -15.77 11.36 1.16
CA TYR A 147 -16.72 10.55 1.93
C TYR A 147 -17.81 9.93 1.05
N GLU A 148 -18.31 10.62 0.03
CA GLU A 148 -19.23 10.01 -0.95
C GLU A 148 -18.61 8.82 -1.67
N VAL A 149 -17.34 8.95 -2.09
CA VAL A 149 -16.62 7.84 -2.74
C VAL A 149 -16.42 6.67 -1.79
N LEU A 150 -16.11 6.92 -0.51
CA LEU A 150 -16.00 5.85 0.47
C LEU A 150 -17.34 5.19 0.77
N ALA A 151 -18.45 5.95 0.76
CA ALA A 151 -19.80 5.41 0.90
C ALA A 151 -20.19 4.53 -0.30
N ALA A 152 -19.97 5.00 -1.53
CA ALA A 152 -20.21 4.21 -2.74
C ALA A 152 -19.34 2.94 -2.79
N LEU A 153 -18.08 3.03 -2.33
CA LEU A 153 -17.20 1.88 -2.20
C LEU A 153 -17.74 0.88 -1.17
N ARG A 154 -18.26 1.37 -0.03
CA ARG A 154 -18.89 0.53 0.97
C ARG A 154 -20.09 -0.21 0.39
N ASP A 155 -21.01 0.49 -0.28
CA ASP A 155 -22.20 -0.13 -0.90
C ASP A 155 -21.79 -1.22 -1.91
N ARG A 156 -20.73 -0.96 -2.68
CA ARG A 156 -20.18 -1.94 -3.63
C ARG A 156 -19.58 -3.15 -2.92
N ILE A 157 -18.89 -2.97 -1.80
CA ILE A 157 -18.37 -4.06 -0.98
C ILE A 157 -19.51 -4.90 -0.42
N GLU A 158 -20.57 -4.26 0.06
CA GLU A 158 -21.74 -4.89 0.69
C GLU A 158 -22.59 -5.69 -0.31
N THR A 159 -22.58 -5.30 -1.59
CA THR A 159 -23.29 -6.00 -2.67
C THR A 159 -22.44 -7.03 -3.41
N THR A 160 -21.13 -7.07 -3.17
CA THR A 160 -20.21 -8.03 -3.80
C THR A 160 -20.32 -9.43 -3.18
N PRO A 161 -20.46 -10.51 -3.98
CA PRO A 161 -20.54 -11.86 -3.45
C PRO A 161 -19.16 -12.38 -3.00
N TRP A 162 -18.87 -12.31 -1.69
CA TRP A 162 -17.61 -12.76 -1.09
C TRP A 162 -17.54 -14.28 -0.86
N ARG A 163 -17.52 -15.04 -1.95
CA ARG A 163 -17.62 -16.51 -1.92
C ARG A 163 -16.40 -17.21 -1.32
N GLY A 164 -16.67 -18.27 -0.56
CA GLY A 164 -15.64 -19.15 0.03
C GLY A 164 -14.83 -18.50 1.16
N GLU A 165 -13.88 -19.25 1.73
CA GLU A 165 -13.07 -18.75 2.86
C GLU A 165 -12.17 -17.58 2.45
N ARG A 166 -11.59 -17.64 1.23
CA ARG A 166 -10.75 -16.57 0.70
C ARG A 166 -11.52 -15.28 0.48
N GLY A 167 -12.73 -15.34 -0.07
CA GLY A 167 -13.60 -14.18 -0.26
C GLY A 167 -13.98 -13.54 1.08
N ARG A 168 -14.45 -14.34 2.04
CA ARG A 168 -14.78 -13.87 3.40
C ARG A 168 -13.59 -13.24 4.11
N THR A 169 -12.39 -13.80 3.94
CA THR A 169 -11.16 -13.21 4.49
C THR A 169 -10.79 -11.90 3.78
N ALA A 170 -10.96 -11.84 2.46
CA ALA A 170 -10.74 -10.62 1.67
C ALA A 170 -11.65 -9.48 2.12
N LEU A 171 -12.92 -9.77 2.38
CA LEU A 171 -13.86 -8.78 2.94
C LEU A 171 -13.39 -8.21 4.29
N ARG A 172 -12.91 -9.05 5.22
CA ARG A 172 -12.37 -8.58 6.52
C ARG A 172 -11.20 -7.62 6.32
N VAL A 173 -10.28 -7.98 5.43
CA VAL A 173 -9.12 -7.14 5.10
C VAL A 173 -9.55 -5.83 4.43
N LEU A 174 -10.49 -5.90 3.49
CA LEU A 174 -10.99 -4.72 2.79
C LEU A 174 -11.74 -3.79 3.74
N ARG A 175 -12.52 -4.32 4.68
CA ARG A 175 -13.18 -3.53 5.73
C ARG A 175 -12.17 -2.85 6.65
N ALA A 176 -11.07 -3.53 7.03
CA ALA A 176 -9.99 -2.90 7.78
C ALA A 176 -9.35 -1.72 7.01
N HIS A 177 -9.11 -1.87 5.71
CA HIS A 177 -8.62 -0.77 4.87
C HIS A 177 -9.65 0.36 4.71
N LEU A 178 -10.95 0.04 4.63
CA LEU A 178 -12.00 1.03 4.59
C LEU A 178 -12.03 1.87 5.87
N THR A 179 -11.87 1.26 7.06
CA THR A 179 -11.70 1.99 8.32
C THR A 179 -10.49 2.94 8.27
N PHE A 180 -9.35 2.50 7.75
CA PHE A 180 -8.17 3.38 7.64
C PHE A 180 -8.37 4.52 6.64
N ALA A 181 -9.09 4.27 5.54
CA ALA A 181 -9.43 5.27 4.55
C ALA A 181 -10.43 6.31 5.10
N GLU A 182 -11.44 5.87 5.86
CA GLU A 182 -12.39 6.75 6.57
C GLU A 182 -11.65 7.68 7.55
N ILE A 183 -10.69 7.15 8.32
CA ILE A 183 -9.82 7.93 9.23
C ILE A 183 -8.93 8.91 8.46
N ALA A 184 -8.34 8.47 7.34
CA ALA A 184 -7.49 9.31 6.49
C ALA A 184 -8.29 10.38 5.72
N GLY A 185 -9.62 10.25 5.63
CA GLY A 185 -10.50 11.16 4.89
C GLY A 185 -10.49 10.93 3.38
N GLY A 186 -10.15 9.72 2.92
CA GLY A 186 -10.22 9.35 1.50
C GLY A 186 -9.57 8.00 1.17
N PRO A 187 -9.69 7.55 -0.10
CA PRO A 187 -9.21 6.23 -0.53
C PRO A 187 -7.70 5.99 -0.35
N LEU A 188 -6.92 7.07 -0.37
CA LEU A 188 -5.49 7.08 -0.11
C LEU A 188 -5.23 7.10 1.40
N HIS A 189 -4.56 6.08 1.92
CA HIS A 189 -4.29 5.97 3.36
C HIS A 189 -2.98 5.24 3.65
N HIS A 190 -2.53 5.32 4.90
CA HIS A 190 -1.34 4.63 5.38
C HIS A 190 -1.70 3.49 6.32
N ALA A 191 -1.16 2.31 6.06
CA ALA A 191 -1.35 1.15 6.93
C ALA A 191 -0.14 0.20 6.86
N SER A 192 0.30 -0.27 8.03
CA SER A 192 1.27 -1.37 8.09
C SER A 192 0.55 -2.71 8.00
N GLU A 193 1.20 -3.73 7.42
CA GLU A 193 0.61 -5.07 7.32
C GLU A 193 0.22 -5.65 8.69
N ARG A 194 0.97 -5.32 9.75
CA ARG A 194 0.65 -5.79 11.12
C ARG A 194 -0.61 -5.13 11.65
N GLN A 195 -0.72 -3.82 11.48
CA GLN A 195 -1.91 -3.06 11.88
C GLN A 195 -3.14 -3.54 11.12
N THR A 196 -3.03 -3.77 9.80
CA THR A 196 -4.14 -4.32 9.02
C THR A 196 -4.52 -5.73 9.48
N ALA A 197 -3.55 -6.60 9.80
CA ALA A 197 -3.82 -7.94 10.30
C ALA A 197 -4.50 -7.93 11.69
N GLU A 198 -4.08 -7.01 12.58
CA GLU A 198 -4.72 -6.78 13.87
C GLU A 198 -6.17 -6.36 13.70
N GLU A 199 -6.42 -5.35 12.86
CA GLU A 199 -7.75 -4.80 12.59
C GLU A 199 -8.67 -5.83 11.93
N ALA A 200 -8.17 -6.58 10.95
CA ALA A 200 -8.93 -7.64 10.28
C ALA A 200 -9.11 -8.89 11.15
N GLY A 201 -8.42 -9.00 12.29
CA GLY A 201 -8.48 -10.15 13.19
C GLY A 201 -7.84 -11.44 12.66
N ILE A 202 -6.88 -11.33 11.74
CA ILE A 202 -6.21 -12.46 11.07
C ILE A 202 -4.69 -12.45 11.28
N SER A 203 -3.99 -13.49 10.81
CA SER A 203 -2.53 -13.52 10.81
C SER A 203 -1.95 -12.66 9.67
N ARG A 204 -0.70 -12.20 9.86
CA ARG A 204 0.03 -11.46 8.81
C ARG A 204 0.26 -12.31 7.55
N THR A 205 0.46 -13.61 7.69
CA THR A 205 0.66 -14.53 6.56
C THR A 205 -0.62 -14.67 5.73
N THR A 206 -1.77 -14.84 6.38
CA THR A 206 -3.08 -14.87 5.72
C THR A 206 -3.38 -13.54 5.02
N LEU A 207 -3.07 -12.41 5.66
CA LEU A 207 -3.23 -11.08 5.05
C LEU A 207 -2.44 -10.96 3.73
N ARG A 208 -1.15 -11.36 3.72
CA ARG A 208 -0.33 -11.30 2.51
C ARG A 208 -0.89 -12.18 1.39
N ALA A 209 -1.33 -13.40 1.71
CA ALA A 209 -1.96 -14.28 0.73
C ALA A 209 -3.19 -13.62 0.09
N VAL A 210 -4.03 -12.97 0.89
CA VAL A 210 -5.23 -12.26 0.41
C VAL A 210 -4.89 -11.05 -0.48
N TYR A 211 -3.86 -10.28 -0.13
CA TYR A 211 -3.39 -9.19 -0.99
C TYR A 211 -3.04 -9.67 -2.39
N GLU A 212 -2.22 -10.73 -2.49
CA GLU A 212 -1.70 -11.18 -3.79
C GLU A 212 -2.71 -12.01 -4.58
N THR A 213 -3.67 -12.68 -3.93
CA THR A 213 -4.58 -13.62 -4.62
C THR A 213 -5.96 -13.05 -4.92
N VAL A 214 -6.40 -12.02 -4.18
CA VAL A 214 -7.75 -11.47 -4.32
C VAL A 214 -7.72 -9.95 -4.49
N LEU A 215 -7.21 -9.22 -3.50
CA LEU A 215 -7.46 -7.78 -3.43
C LEU A 215 -6.69 -6.97 -4.49
N LYS A 216 -5.42 -7.30 -4.77
CA LYS A 216 -4.67 -6.61 -5.83
C LYS A 216 -5.07 -7.05 -7.23
N PRO A 217 -5.17 -8.37 -7.55
CA PRO A 217 -5.53 -8.79 -8.91
C PRO A 217 -6.92 -8.32 -9.33
N GLN A 218 -7.86 -8.22 -8.38
CA GLN A 218 -9.23 -7.76 -8.66
C GLN A 218 -9.39 -6.24 -8.50
N GLY A 219 -8.30 -5.47 -8.34
CA GLY A 219 -8.36 -4.01 -8.33
C GLY A 219 -8.98 -3.35 -7.10
N TRP A 220 -9.29 -4.10 -6.03
CA TRP A 220 -9.81 -3.56 -4.78
C TRP A 220 -8.77 -2.76 -3.99
N LEU A 221 -7.49 -3.17 -4.09
CA LEU A 221 -6.43 -2.57 -3.31
C LEU A 221 -5.16 -2.42 -4.14
N ARG A 222 -4.57 -1.22 -4.12
CA ARG A 222 -3.28 -0.93 -4.76
C ARG A 222 -2.26 -0.44 -3.73
N ARG A 223 -1.07 -1.04 -3.71
CA ARG A 223 0.05 -0.55 -2.91
C ARG A 223 0.84 0.46 -3.72
N LEU A 224 0.78 1.73 -3.35
CA LEU A 224 1.48 2.81 -4.06
C LEU A 224 2.93 2.94 -3.59
N ARG A 225 3.16 2.80 -2.28
CA ARG A 225 4.50 2.88 -1.69
C ARG A 225 4.64 1.82 -0.61
N VAL A 226 5.76 1.10 -0.63
CA VAL A 226 6.13 0.20 0.46
C VAL A 226 6.59 1.06 1.65
N GLY A 227 6.02 0.81 2.81
CA GLY A 227 6.43 1.46 4.05
C GLY A 227 7.84 1.02 4.47
N HIS A 228 8.63 1.95 5.01
CA HIS A 228 9.98 1.69 5.48
C HIS A 228 10.15 2.22 6.90
N GLY A 229 10.84 1.46 7.75
CA GLY A 229 11.18 1.88 9.10
C GLY A 229 9.95 2.14 9.97
N ARG A 230 9.72 3.42 10.27
CA ARG A 230 8.60 3.89 11.11
C ARG A 230 7.32 4.18 10.30
N GLU A 231 7.39 4.19 8.97
CA GLU A 231 6.28 4.52 8.08
C GLU A 231 5.53 3.26 7.61
N GLY A 232 4.20 3.30 7.69
CA GLY A 232 3.33 2.31 7.06
C GLY A 232 3.37 2.39 5.53
N SER A 233 2.91 1.34 4.85
CA SER A 233 2.77 1.38 3.39
C SER A 233 1.65 2.35 3.00
N THR A 234 1.82 3.03 1.86
CA THR A 234 0.77 3.85 1.26
C THR A 234 -0.10 2.98 0.36
N TRP A 235 -1.39 2.97 0.64
CA TRP A 235 -2.39 2.17 -0.04
C TRP A 235 -3.46 3.06 -0.67
N TYR A 236 -4.05 2.58 -1.75
CA TYR A 236 -5.20 3.19 -2.39
C TYR A 236 -6.31 2.14 -2.51
N LEU A 237 -7.50 2.45 -2.00
CA LEU A 237 -8.71 1.68 -2.23
C LEU A 237 -9.25 1.96 -3.63
N GLY A 238 -9.29 0.92 -4.45
CA GLY A 238 -9.93 0.98 -5.77
C GLY A 238 -11.37 0.48 -5.68
N ASP A 239 -12.11 0.69 -6.75
CA ASP A 239 -13.52 0.29 -6.82
C ASP A 239 -13.70 -1.22 -7.10
N GLY A 240 -12.59 -1.96 -7.29
CA GLY A 240 -12.62 -3.32 -7.79
C GLY A 240 -12.92 -3.37 -9.30
N SER A 241 -12.35 -4.34 -10.01
CA SER A 241 -12.75 -4.63 -11.39
C SER A 241 -14.14 -5.24 -11.37
N ALA A 242 -15.08 -4.66 -12.11
CA ALA A 242 -16.34 -5.35 -12.40
C ALA A 242 -16.02 -6.71 -13.04
N PRO A 243 -16.80 -7.77 -12.77
CA PRO A 243 -16.64 -9.06 -13.44
C PRO A 243 -17.04 -8.92 -14.92
N GLY A 244 -16.16 -8.33 -15.73
CA GLY A 244 -16.33 -8.11 -17.15
C GLY A 244 -15.15 -8.72 -17.90
N HIS A 245 -15.43 -9.85 -18.55
CA HIS A 245 -14.63 -10.50 -19.58
C HIS A 245 -13.19 -10.92 -19.24
N GLY A 246 -13.02 -12.22 -18.93
CA GLY A 246 -11.82 -12.96 -19.31
C GLY A 246 -10.81 -13.27 -18.20
N ALA A 247 -11.00 -12.79 -16.97
CA ALA A 247 -10.27 -13.41 -15.86
C ALA A 247 -10.89 -14.80 -15.63
N PRO A 248 -10.14 -15.91 -15.77
CA PRO A 248 -10.70 -17.21 -15.42
C PRO A 248 -11.15 -17.09 -13.97
N ALA A 249 -12.44 -17.29 -13.74
CA ALA A 249 -12.93 -17.63 -12.42
C ALA A 249 -11.97 -18.73 -11.96
N SER A 250 -11.11 -18.42 -10.98
CA SER A 250 -10.29 -19.45 -10.36
C SER A 250 -11.31 -20.40 -9.77
N LEU A 251 -11.63 -21.44 -10.55
CA LEU A 251 -12.45 -22.56 -10.16
C LEU A 251 -11.80 -23.04 -8.88
N SER A 252 -12.46 -22.65 -7.80
CA SER A 252 -12.05 -22.97 -6.45
C SER A 252 -11.94 -24.48 -6.42
N ARG A 253 -10.71 -24.99 -6.25
CA ARG A 253 -10.47 -26.41 -5.93
C ARG A 253 -11.09 -26.83 -4.59
N PHE A 254 -11.85 -25.96 -3.93
CA PHE A 254 -12.79 -26.35 -2.89
C PHE A 254 -14.13 -26.75 -3.51
N ARG A 255 -14.15 -27.91 -4.18
CA ARG A 255 -15.33 -28.78 -4.04
C ARG A 255 -15.39 -29.10 -2.54
N THR A 256 -16.46 -28.68 -1.89
CA THR A 256 -16.78 -29.10 -0.54
C THR A 256 -16.77 -30.64 -0.52
N THR A 257 -15.80 -31.25 0.15
CA THR A 257 -15.76 -32.71 0.40
C THR A 257 -16.80 -33.14 1.45
N GLN A 258 -17.82 -32.31 1.70
CA GLN A 258 -18.84 -32.55 2.69
C GLN A 258 -20.15 -32.80 1.98
N PHE A 259 -20.43 -34.09 1.79
CA PHE A 259 -21.77 -34.57 1.51
C PHE A 259 -22.71 -34.10 2.63
N PRO A 260 -23.89 -33.55 2.31
CA PRO A 260 -24.94 -33.36 3.30
C PRO A 260 -25.37 -34.74 3.84
N PRO A 261 -25.85 -34.85 5.09
CA PRO A 261 -26.33 -36.10 5.66
C PRO A 261 -27.62 -36.63 4.99
N ASP A 262 -28.19 -35.89 4.03
CA ASP A 262 -29.45 -36.20 3.37
C ASP A 262 -29.21 -36.58 1.89
N PRO A 263 -29.51 -37.83 1.47
CA PRO A 263 -29.34 -38.30 0.10
C PRO A 263 -30.32 -37.66 -0.91
N ALA A 264 -31.30 -36.87 -0.48
CA ALA A 264 -32.20 -36.13 -1.38
C ALA A 264 -31.55 -34.90 -2.07
N LEU A 265 -30.27 -34.61 -1.82
CA LEU A 265 -29.56 -33.39 -2.26
C LEU A 265 -28.39 -33.67 -3.23
N GLU A 266 -28.44 -34.75 -4.01
CA GLU A 266 -27.41 -35.04 -5.01
C GLU A 266 -27.38 -34.04 -6.19
N GLU A 267 -26.14 -33.75 -6.60
CA GLU A 267 -25.64 -33.06 -7.81
C GLU A 267 -26.42 -31.86 -8.38
N TRP A 268 -26.04 -30.66 -7.94
CA TRP A 268 -26.46 -29.40 -8.57
C TRP A 268 -25.30 -28.75 -9.33
N THR A 269 -25.52 -28.47 -10.61
CA THR A 269 -24.57 -27.79 -11.51
C THR A 269 -24.66 -26.26 -11.47
N THR A 270 -25.62 -25.69 -10.72
CA THR A 270 -25.79 -24.25 -10.53
C THR A 270 -25.04 -23.75 -9.29
N PRO A 271 -24.49 -22.52 -9.31
CA PRO A 271 -23.84 -21.94 -8.13
C PRO A 271 -24.85 -21.83 -6.97
N GLU A 272 -24.51 -22.45 -5.83
CA GLU A 272 -25.33 -22.52 -4.62
C GLU A 272 -25.67 -21.13 -4.03
N THR A 273 -24.88 -20.10 -4.35
CA THR A 273 -25.00 -18.73 -3.83
C THR A 273 -25.37 -17.74 -4.93
N ALA A 274 -26.17 -16.73 -4.58
CA ALA A 274 -26.59 -15.66 -5.48
C ALA A 274 -25.41 -14.87 -6.10
N THR A 275 -25.68 -14.17 -7.21
CA THR A 275 -24.71 -13.30 -7.90
C THR A 275 -24.49 -11.96 -7.20
N THR A 276 -25.33 -11.63 -6.22
CA THR A 276 -25.21 -10.45 -5.36
C THR A 276 -25.29 -10.87 -3.89
N ALA A 277 -24.58 -10.15 -3.04
CA ALA A 277 -24.74 -10.22 -1.59
C ALA A 277 -25.59 -9.04 -1.10
N ASP A 278 -26.06 -9.11 0.14
CA ASP A 278 -26.61 -7.96 0.87
C ASP A 278 -26.26 -8.13 2.35
N ILE A 279 -25.16 -7.49 2.75
CA ILE A 279 -24.61 -7.58 4.10
C ILE A 279 -24.34 -6.19 4.66
N ASP A 280 -24.49 -6.02 5.97
CA ASP A 280 -23.96 -4.82 6.63
C ASP A 280 -22.49 -5.01 7.01
N SER A 281 -21.58 -4.41 6.23
CA SER A 281 -20.14 -4.50 6.46
C SER A 281 -19.67 -3.72 7.70
N THR A 282 -20.47 -2.80 8.25
CA THR A 282 -20.12 -2.12 9.51
C THR A 282 -20.27 -3.03 10.70
N VAL A 283 -21.33 -3.83 10.76
CA VAL A 283 -21.50 -4.86 11.80
C VAL A 283 -20.36 -5.87 11.71
N LEU A 284 -20.00 -6.32 10.51
CA LEU A 284 -18.83 -7.16 10.31
C LEU A 284 -17.56 -6.51 10.86
N GLY A 285 -17.33 -5.23 10.53
CA GLY A 285 -16.15 -4.49 10.97
C GLY A 285 -16.03 -4.37 12.49
N ARG A 286 -17.16 -4.18 13.17
CA ARG A 286 -17.23 -4.11 14.64
C ARG A 286 -16.96 -5.47 15.30
N LEU A 287 -17.43 -6.56 14.70
CA LEU A 287 -17.34 -7.90 15.28
C LEU A 287 -16.04 -8.65 14.94
N MET A 288 -15.43 -8.39 13.77
CA MET A 288 -14.29 -9.20 13.29
C MET A 288 -13.03 -9.15 14.16
N GLY A 289 -12.92 -8.14 15.04
CA GLY A 289 -11.83 -8.00 16.01
C GLY A 289 -12.03 -8.79 17.32
N HIS A 290 -13.23 -9.33 17.58
CA HIS A 290 -13.52 -10.05 18.81
C HIS A 290 -12.99 -11.49 18.80
N ASP A 291 -12.61 -11.96 19.98
CA ASP A 291 -12.09 -13.32 20.20
C ASP A 291 -13.12 -14.40 19.86
N ALA A 292 -14.42 -14.12 19.99
CA ALA A 292 -15.50 -15.01 19.56
C ALA A 292 -15.40 -15.39 18.07
N PHE A 293 -14.79 -14.54 17.24
CA PHE A 293 -14.62 -14.75 15.79
C PHE A 293 -13.18 -15.10 15.39
N ALA A 294 -12.32 -15.38 16.37
CA ALA A 294 -10.97 -15.88 16.11
C ALA A 294 -10.99 -17.28 15.48
N HIS A 295 -9.81 -17.75 15.06
CA HIS A 295 -9.63 -19.13 14.62
C HIS A 295 -10.05 -20.09 15.75
N HIS A 296 -10.84 -21.13 15.41
CA HIS A 296 -11.56 -22.04 16.33
C HIS A 296 -12.80 -21.47 17.05
N GLY A 297 -13.12 -20.18 16.91
CA GLY A 297 -14.38 -19.59 17.38
C GLY A 297 -15.54 -19.78 16.40
N LEU A 298 -16.48 -18.83 16.38
CA LEU A 298 -17.60 -18.75 15.43
C LEU A 298 -17.13 -18.55 13.98
N GLY A 299 -16.02 -17.84 13.79
CA GLY A 299 -15.34 -17.66 12.51
C GLY A 299 -16.07 -16.76 11.49
N SER A 300 -15.48 -16.65 10.30
CA SER A 300 -15.92 -15.68 9.28
C SER A 300 -17.30 -15.98 8.68
N ALA A 301 -17.77 -17.23 8.72
CA ALA A 301 -19.12 -17.57 8.25
C ALA A 301 -20.20 -16.96 9.15
N ALA A 302 -19.99 -16.99 10.47
CA ALA A 302 -20.92 -16.39 11.43
C ALA A 302 -21.00 -14.87 11.24
N LEU A 303 -19.86 -14.20 10.99
CA LEU A 303 -19.85 -12.77 10.67
C LEU A 303 -20.72 -12.44 9.46
N MET A 304 -20.64 -13.23 8.38
CA MET A 304 -21.45 -13.01 7.17
C MET A 304 -22.94 -13.15 7.45
N LEU A 305 -23.34 -14.22 8.16
CA LEU A 305 -24.75 -14.48 8.48
C LEU A 305 -25.32 -13.41 9.41
N ILE A 306 -24.57 -12.99 10.43
CA ILE A 306 -24.97 -11.90 11.33
C ILE A 306 -25.13 -10.60 10.54
N SER A 307 -24.20 -10.29 9.64
CA SER A 307 -24.24 -9.07 8.81
C SER A 307 -25.42 -9.07 7.84
N ALA A 308 -25.74 -10.22 7.26
CA ALA A 308 -26.91 -10.38 6.39
C ALA A 308 -28.24 -10.30 7.18
N LEU A 309 -28.31 -10.91 8.36
CA LEU A 309 -29.50 -10.85 9.23
C LEU A 309 -29.73 -9.46 9.83
N HIS A 310 -28.66 -8.69 10.09
CA HIS A 310 -28.78 -7.29 10.49
C HIS A 310 -29.36 -6.44 9.37
N GLN A 311 -28.87 -6.66 8.14
CA GLN A 311 -29.32 -5.93 6.96
C GLN A 311 -30.76 -6.26 6.57
N ARG A 312 -31.14 -7.54 6.67
CA ARG A 312 -32.50 -8.04 6.45
C ARG A 312 -32.91 -9.02 7.56
N PRO A 313 -33.73 -8.59 8.52
CA PRO A 313 -34.33 -9.51 9.50
C PRO A 313 -35.30 -10.51 8.83
N HIS A 314 -35.61 -11.60 9.52
CA HIS A 314 -36.63 -12.59 9.13
C HIS A 314 -36.39 -13.27 7.77
N GLN A 315 -35.17 -13.73 7.53
CA GLN A 315 -34.82 -14.45 6.29
C GLN A 315 -34.97 -15.96 6.44
N THR A 316 -35.46 -16.63 5.41
CA THR A 316 -35.32 -18.08 5.24
C THR A 316 -33.85 -18.47 5.03
N VAL A 317 -33.51 -19.75 5.23
CA VAL A 317 -32.13 -20.23 4.97
C VAL A 317 -31.74 -20.03 3.50
N ALA A 318 -32.67 -20.19 2.56
CA ALA A 318 -32.41 -20.02 1.13
C ALA A 318 -32.08 -18.56 0.78
N GLU A 319 -32.83 -17.61 1.33
CA GLU A 319 -32.54 -16.18 1.18
C GLU A 319 -31.19 -15.83 1.81
N LEU A 320 -30.92 -16.36 3.01
CA LEU A 320 -29.71 -16.07 3.75
C LEU A 320 -28.44 -16.58 3.04
N VAL A 321 -28.52 -17.74 2.38
CA VAL A 321 -27.44 -18.25 1.51
C VAL A 321 -27.15 -17.28 0.36
N GLY A 322 -28.18 -16.66 -0.20
CA GLY A 322 -28.06 -15.62 -1.22
C GLY A 322 -27.41 -14.36 -0.67
N THR A 323 -28.02 -13.74 0.34
CA THR A 323 -27.60 -12.45 0.90
C THR A 323 -26.23 -12.52 1.56
N SER A 324 -25.88 -13.64 2.20
CA SER A 324 -24.58 -13.78 2.88
C SER A 324 -23.48 -14.40 2.00
N SER A 325 -23.81 -14.95 0.82
CA SER A 325 -22.87 -15.72 -0.02
C SER A 325 -22.14 -16.87 0.71
N VAL A 326 -22.79 -17.46 1.72
CA VAL A 326 -22.30 -18.63 2.47
C VAL A 326 -23.00 -19.88 1.94
N SER A 327 -22.27 -20.99 1.73
CA SER A 327 -22.89 -22.23 1.26
C SER A 327 -23.95 -22.73 2.24
N ARG A 328 -24.99 -23.39 1.74
CA ARG A 328 -26.13 -23.89 2.51
C ARG A 328 -25.69 -24.80 3.66
N ALA A 329 -24.80 -25.74 3.39
CA ALA A 329 -24.25 -26.64 4.42
C ALA A 329 -23.50 -25.88 5.54
N THR A 330 -22.81 -24.78 5.19
CA THR A 330 -22.15 -23.92 6.18
C THR A 330 -23.17 -23.05 6.91
N ALA A 331 -24.19 -22.55 6.22
CA ALA A 331 -25.25 -21.74 6.78
C ALA A 331 -26.02 -22.51 7.87
N TYR A 332 -26.50 -23.73 7.58
CA TYR A 332 -27.18 -24.57 8.58
C TYR A 332 -26.33 -24.83 9.83
N ARG A 333 -25.08 -25.29 9.65
CA ARG A 333 -24.19 -25.56 10.79
C ARG A 333 -23.90 -24.32 11.61
N THR A 334 -23.73 -23.18 10.95
CA THR A 334 -23.40 -21.93 11.62
C THR A 334 -24.61 -21.33 12.32
N LEU A 335 -25.79 -21.36 11.69
CA LEU A 335 -27.05 -20.94 12.32
C LEU A 335 -27.36 -21.76 13.57
N LYS A 336 -27.17 -23.09 13.51
CA LYS A 336 -27.31 -23.95 14.69
C LYS A 336 -26.41 -23.49 15.82
N ARG A 337 -25.11 -23.31 15.55
CA ARG A 337 -24.14 -22.81 16.54
C ARG A 337 -24.52 -21.43 17.10
N LEU A 338 -24.97 -20.51 16.25
CA LEU A 338 -25.42 -19.19 16.68
C LEU A 338 -26.66 -19.27 17.57
N ALA A 339 -27.58 -20.19 17.28
CA ALA A 339 -28.78 -20.44 18.06
C ALA A 339 -28.44 -21.04 19.44
N ASP A 340 -27.46 -21.96 19.49
CA ASP A 340 -26.97 -22.56 20.73
C ASP A 340 -26.42 -21.50 21.72
N HIS A 341 -25.90 -20.37 21.19
CA HIS A 341 -25.45 -19.22 21.98
C HIS A 341 -26.53 -18.13 22.18
N GLY A 342 -27.76 -18.34 21.70
CA GLY A 342 -28.86 -17.38 21.79
C GLY A 342 -28.67 -16.12 20.94
N LEU A 343 -27.77 -16.14 19.95
CA LEU A 343 -27.44 -14.98 19.11
C LEU A 343 -28.40 -14.78 17.94
N VAL A 344 -29.09 -15.85 17.54
CA VAL A 344 -30.14 -15.84 16.51
C VAL A 344 -31.37 -16.57 17.03
N ARG A 345 -32.54 -16.19 16.51
CA ARG A 345 -33.82 -16.84 16.79
C ARG A 345 -34.37 -17.45 15.52
N HIS A 346 -35.00 -18.61 15.66
CA HIS A 346 -35.72 -19.30 14.60
C HIS A 346 -37.22 -19.19 14.88
N THR A 347 -37.98 -18.63 13.94
CA THR A 347 -39.44 -18.46 14.06
C THR A 347 -40.09 -18.91 12.75
N GLY A 348 -40.85 -20.01 12.83
CA GLY A 348 -41.39 -20.68 11.65
C GLY A 348 -40.25 -21.19 10.76
N GLU A 349 -40.14 -20.64 9.55
CA GLU A 349 -39.09 -20.96 8.58
C GLU A 349 -37.98 -19.89 8.51
N THR A 350 -38.10 -18.83 9.32
CA THR A 350 -37.24 -17.65 9.23
C THR A 350 -36.28 -17.52 10.41
N TRP A 351 -35.16 -16.86 10.16
CA TRP A 351 -34.12 -16.54 11.12
C TRP A 351 -34.00 -15.03 11.29
N ALA A 352 -33.76 -14.59 12.52
CA ALA A 352 -33.47 -13.19 12.86
C ALA A 352 -32.40 -13.12 13.94
N LEU A 353 -31.72 -11.97 14.06
CA LEU A 353 -30.86 -11.71 15.20
C LEU A 353 -31.69 -11.66 16.49
N ALA A 354 -31.14 -12.17 17.59
CA ALA A 354 -31.76 -11.94 18.89
C ALA A 354 -31.67 -10.44 19.24
N PRO A 355 -32.66 -9.85 19.94
CA PRO A 355 -32.68 -8.42 20.27
C PRO A 355 -31.39 -7.90 20.95
N ARG A 356 -30.75 -8.76 21.75
CA ARG A 356 -29.52 -8.45 22.48
C ARG A 356 -28.23 -8.91 21.80
N ALA A 357 -28.31 -9.52 20.63
CA ALA A 357 -27.13 -10.06 19.95
C ALA A 357 -26.10 -8.97 19.61
N LEU A 358 -26.54 -7.73 19.44
CA LEU A 358 -25.68 -6.58 19.15
C LEU A 358 -25.69 -5.54 20.29
N GLU A 359 -26.22 -5.87 21.47
CA GLU A 359 -26.17 -4.97 22.63
C GLU A 359 -24.71 -4.60 22.95
N GLY A 360 -24.46 -3.31 23.20
CA GLY A 360 -23.11 -2.75 23.35
C GLY A 360 -22.42 -2.32 22.04
N PHE A 361 -23.02 -2.56 20.87
CA PHE A 361 -22.45 -2.20 19.56
C PHE A 361 -23.22 -1.10 18.82
N GLY A 362 -23.58 0.00 19.48
CA GLY A 362 -24.00 1.27 18.84
C GLY A 362 -25.22 1.25 17.90
N ASN A 363 -25.79 0.07 17.61
CA ASN A 363 -27.00 -0.18 16.86
C ASN A 363 -27.87 -1.07 17.75
N SER A 364 -28.63 -0.48 18.66
CA SER A 364 -29.76 -1.20 19.24
C SER A 364 -30.74 -1.42 18.09
N LEU A 365 -31.05 -2.69 17.78
CA LEU A 365 -32.18 -3.00 16.90
C LEU A 365 -33.44 -2.39 17.54
N PRO A 366 -34.38 -1.82 16.76
CA PRO A 366 -35.65 -1.41 17.32
C PRO A 366 -36.31 -2.62 17.97
N ASP A 367 -36.68 -2.50 19.25
CA ASP A 367 -37.36 -3.56 20.00
C ASP A 367 -38.64 -3.96 19.26
N ALA A 368 -38.66 -5.18 18.72
CA ALA A 368 -39.88 -5.82 18.24
C ALA A 368 -40.35 -6.82 19.29
N ASP A 369 -41.44 -6.43 19.94
CA ASP A 369 -42.39 -7.17 20.78
C ASP A 369 -41.90 -8.31 21.69
N THR A 370 -42.00 -8.00 22.98
CA THR A 370 -42.21 -8.89 24.11
C THR A 370 -43.11 -10.09 23.78
N CYS A 371 -42.53 -11.30 23.73
CA CYS A 371 -43.07 -12.50 24.38
C CYS A 371 -42.19 -13.74 24.14
N LEU A 372 -42.22 -14.61 25.15
CA LEU A 372 -41.62 -15.95 25.29
C LEU A 372 -40.15 -16.03 25.67
N ALA A 373 -39.94 -16.87 26.68
CA ALA A 373 -38.70 -17.18 27.39
C ALA A 373 -37.54 -17.53 26.43
N ALA A 374 -36.86 -16.51 25.94
CA ALA A 374 -35.64 -16.66 25.17
C ALA A 374 -34.47 -16.75 26.16
N THR A 375 -33.64 -17.77 25.99
CA THR A 375 -32.30 -17.81 26.60
C THR A 375 -31.61 -16.47 26.31
N PRO A 376 -31.11 -15.75 27.32
CA PRO A 376 -30.44 -14.48 27.09
C PRO A 376 -29.26 -14.73 26.14
N ALA A 377 -29.09 -13.85 25.15
CA ALA A 377 -27.95 -13.91 24.24
C ALA A 377 -26.67 -13.88 25.08
N GLN A 378 -25.79 -14.87 24.88
CA GLN A 378 -24.51 -14.89 25.57
C GLN A 378 -23.66 -13.69 25.13
N GLY A 379 -22.95 -13.08 26.07
CA GLY A 379 -22.01 -12.03 25.75
C GLY A 379 -20.88 -12.57 24.86
N TRP A 380 -20.33 -11.75 23.96
CA TRP A 380 -19.24 -12.20 23.08
C TRP A 380 -18.00 -12.70 23.86
N ALA A 381 -17.78 -12.23 25.08
CA ALA A 381 -16.73 -12.74 25.96
C ALA A 381 -17.02 -14.18 26.42
N GLU A 382 -18.26 -14.50 26.77
CA GLU A 382 -18.69 -15.85 27.17
C GLU A 382 -18.60 -16.82 25.98
N VAL A 383 -18.99 -16.36 24.79
CA VAL A 383 -18.81 -17.12 23.55
C VAL A 383 -17.33 -17.42 23.29
N ALA A 384 -16.45 -16.43 23.49
CA ALA A 384 -15.01 -16.63 23.34
C ALA A 384 -14.45 -17.63 24.37
N GLU A 385 -14.94 -17.58 25.61
CA GLU A 385 -14.56 -18.52 26.66
C GLU A 385 -15.00 -19.94 26.34
N HIS A 386 -16.25 -20.12 25.87
CA HIS A 386 -16.78 -21.40 25.46
C HIS A 386 -15.96 -22.06 24.33
N HIS A 387 -15.48 -21.26 23.37
CA HIS A 387 -14.62 -21.75 22.28
C HIS A 387 -13.13 -21.75 22.63
N GLY A 388 -12.75 -21.38 23.86
CA GLY A 388 -11.35 -21.33 24.29
C GLY A 388 -10.49 -20.28 23.56
N THR A 389 -11.13 -19.27 22.95
CA THR A 389 -10.45 -18.24 22.15
C THR A 389 -10.18 -16.95 22.92
N THR A 390 -10.56 -16.88 24.19
CA THR A 390 -10.28 -15.73 25.06
C THR A 390 -8.80 -15.35 25.07
N GLY A 391 -8.54 -14.05 24.87
CA GLY A 391 -7.22 -13.45 24.86
C GLY A 391 -6.44 -13.62 23.55
N VAL A 392 -7.01 -14.23 22.51
CA VAL A 392 -6.32 -14.41 21.22
C VAL A 392 -5.93 -13.06 20.59
N ALA A 393 -6.85 -12.10 20.56
CA ALA A 393 -6.61 -10.75 20.03
C ALA A 393 -5.56 -10.01 20.86
N ALA A 394 -5.62 -10.11 22.19
CA ALA A 394 -4.63 -9.51 23.08
C ALA A 394 -3.23 -10.11 22.86
N ARG A 395 -3.12 -11.45 22.80
CA ARG A 395 -1.86 -12.16 22.49
C ARG A 395 -1.31 -11.74 21.12
N ARG A 396 -2.16 -11.60 20.11
CA ARG A 396 -1.76 -11.14 18.77
C ARG A 396 -1.22 -9.71 18.80
N LYS A 397 -1.93 -8.79 19.47
CA LYS A 397 -1.48 -7.39 19.65
C LYS A 397 -0.15 -7.33 20.39
N ALA A 398 0.01 -8.10 21.47
CA ALA A 398 1.27 -8.19 22.21
C ALA A 398 2.41 -8.74 21.35
N PHE A 399 2.17 -9.82 20.61
CA PHE A 399 3.15 -10.39 19.69
C PHE A 399 3.62 -9.38 18.64
N HIS A 400 2.69 -8.69 17.97
CA HIS A 400 3.06 -7.65 17.00
C HIS A 400 3.70 -6.41 17.66
N ALA A 401 3.34 -6.06 18.89
CA ALA A 401 4.01 -5.00 19.64
C ALA A 401 5.47 -5.36 19.92
N ASN A 402 5.75 -6.60 20.33
CA ASN A 402 7.10 -7.12 20.51
C ASN A 402 7.89 -7.14 19.20
N GLU A 403 7.28 -7.60 18.09
CA GLU A 403 7.93 -7.51 16.77
C GLU A 403 8.28 -6.07 16.38
N ARG A 404 7.38 -5.11 16.62
CA ARG A 404 7.63 -3.68 16.35
C ARG A 404 8.77 -3.15 17.20
N ALA A 405 8.82 -3.49 18.49
CA ALA A 405 9.89 -3.07 19.39
C ALA A 405 11.24 -3.66 18.96
N ALA A 406 11.29 -4.96 18.66
CA ALA A 406 12.51 -5.62 18.17
C ALA A 406 13.02 -5.03 16.85
N TYR A 407 12.10 -4.73 15.91
CA TYR A 407 12.46 -4.10 14.65
C TYR A 407 12.99 -2.68 14.84
N ARG A 408 12.37 -1.88 15.73
CA ARG A 408 12.87 -0.54 16.09
C ARG A 408 14.28 -0.62 16.69
N ALA A 409 14.50 -1.51 17.65
CA ALA A 409 15.83 -1.72 18.23
C ALA A 409 16.88 -2.18 17.21
N ALA A 410 16.48 -2.96 16.20
CA ALA A 410 17.37 -3.32 15.09
C ALA A 410 17.71 -2.13 14.19
N LEU A 411 16.76 -1.25 13.91
CA LEU A 411 17.00 -0.01 13.15
C LEU A 411 17.89 0.96 13.90
N ASP A 412 17.68 1.11 15.21
CA ASP A 412 18.49 2.00 16.05
C ASP A 412 19.94 1.50 16.10
N ARG A 413 20.17 0.18 16.27
CA ARG A 413 21.50 -0.44 16.15
C ARG A 413 22.14 -0.21 14.77
N LEU A 414 21.38 -0.38 13.68
CA LEU A 414 21.88 -0.11 12.33
C LEU A 414 22.24 1.37 12.12
N ALA A 415 21.53 2.29 12.77
CA ALA A 415 21.84 3.72 12.72
C ALA A 415 23.11 4.05 13.51
N GLU A 416 23.29 3.44 14.70
CA GLU A 416 24.53 3.55 15.50
C GLU A 416 25.76 3.07 14.72
N HIS A 417 25.66 1.94 14.01
CA HIS A 417 26.74 1.43 13.17
C HIS A 417 27.04 2.30 11.94
N ARG A 418 26.07 3.11 11.47
CA ARG A 418 26.20 3.90 10.24
C ARG A 418 26.64 5.35 10.46
N SER A 419 26.59 5.88 11.68
CA SER A 419 26.80 7.33 11.88
C SER A 419 27.13 7.70 13.33
N LYS A 420 28.41 7.90 13.65
CA LYS A 420 28.78 9.13 14.36
C LYS A 420 29.97 9.77 13.65
N ALA A 421 29.66 10.79 12.87
CA ALA A 421 30.65 11.79 12.50
C ALA A 421 31.11 12.47 13.80
N VAL A 422 32.41 12.45 14.08
CA VAL A 422 32.96 13.06 15.29
C VAL A 422 33.33 14.49 14.96
N VAL A 423 32.86 15.44 15.78
CA VAL A 423 33.38 16.81 15.75
C VAL A 423 34.63 16.81 16.62
N ILE A 424 35.78 17.07 16.01
CA ILE A 424 37.06 17.20 16.71
C ILE A 424 37.45 18.67 16.67
N ASP A 425 37.88 19.21 17.81
CA ASP A 425 38.52 20.53 17.86
C ASP A 425 40.00 20.37 17.52
N ARG A 426 40.44 21.03 16.44
CA ARG A 426 41.85 21.11 16.07
C ARG A 426 42.18 22.57 15.78
N ASP A 427 43.12 23.11 16.54
CA ASP A 427 43.62 24.48 16.40
C ASP A 427 42.51 25.56 16.46
N GLY A 428 41.50 25.36 17.31
CA GLY A 428 40.38 26.31 17.51
C GLY A 428 39.34 26.28 16.40
N ARG A 429 39.37 25.28 15.51
CA ARG A 429 38.36 25.05 14.47
C ARG A 429 37.67 23.71 14.69
N GLN A 430 36.33 23.74 14.74
CA GLN A 430 35.51 22.54 14.79
C GLN A 430 35.46 21.89 13.41
N ILE A 431 36.02 20.68 13.29
CA ILE A 431 36.04 19.92 12.03
C ILE A 431 35.05 18.75 12.15
N LEU A 432 34.08 18.71 11.24
CA LEU A 432 33.17 17.58 11.08
C LEU A 432 33.90 16.45 10.34
N VAL A 433 34.20 15.35 11.03
CA VAL A 433 34.77 14.16 10.40
C VAL A 433 33.63 13.20 10.06
N PRO A 434 33.27 12.96 8.79
CA PRO A 434 32.25 11.99 8.42
C PRO A 434 32.60 10.60 8.97
N ALA A 435 31.60 9.83 9.40
CA ALA A 435 31.83 8.46 9.84
C ALA A 435 32.45 7.65 8.68
N ARG A 436 33.66 7.11 8.89
CA ARG A 436 34.34 6.23 7.93
C ARG A 436 33.40 5.12 7.51
N ARG A 437 33.23 4.92 6.21
CA ARG A 437 32.50 3.75 5.75
C ARG A 437 33.38 2.50 5.89
N PRO A 438 32.79 1.32 6.14
CA PRO A 438 33.54 0.06 6.20
C PRO A 438 34.23 -0.32 4.88
N ASP A 439 33.90 0.33 3.76
CA ASP A 439 34.50 0.15 2.43
C ASP A 439 35.60 1.17 2.06
N GLU A 440 35.96 2.11 2.95
CA GLU A 440 36.99 3.13 2.67
C GLU A 440 38.38 2.71 3.19
N ILE A 441 39.38 2.66 2.30
CA ILE A 441 40.77 2.39 2.69
C ILE A 441 41.37 3.56 3.48
N PRO A 442 42.02 3.32 4.64
CA PRO A 442 42.77 4.34 5.36
C PRO A 442 43.79 5.06 4.48
N SER A 443 43.83 6.40 4.53
CA SER A 443 44.76 7.21 3.74
C SER A 443 46.24 6.89 3.98
N ALA A 444 46.58 6.25 5.11
CA ALA A 444 47.93 5.77 5.40
C ALA A 444 48.38 4.62 4.47
N TRP A 445 47.46 3.97 3.79
CA TRP A 445 47.73 2.88 2.85
C TRP A 445 47.65 3.35 1.40
N HIS A 446 47.59 4.67 1.17
CA HIS A 446 47.58 5.26 -0.17
C HIS A 446 49.01 5.63 -0.54
N ALA A 447 49.48 5.10 -1.67
CA ALA A 447 50.66 5.63 -2.32
C ALA A 447 50.29 6.92 -3.09
N PRO A 448 51.23 7.87 -3.27
CA PRO A 448 50.98 9.14 -3.96
C PRO A 448 50.47 8.98 -5.41
N ASP A 449 50.69 7.83 -6.02
CA ASP A 449 50.30 7.47 -7.38
C ASP A 449 48.98 6.69 -7.46
N GLY A 450 48.22 6.61 -6.36
CA GLY A 450 46.91 5.92 -6.32
C GLY A 450 47.00 4.40 -6.16
N ARG A 451 48.20 3.86 -5.90
CA ARG A 451 48.40 2.45 -5.54
C ARG A 451 48.11 2.20 -4.07
N VAL A 452 47.82 0.95 -3.76
CA VAL A 452 47.58 0.50 -2.38
C VAL A 452 48.91 0.04 -1.79
N LEU A 453 49.23 0.51 -0.59
CA LEU A 453 50.36 0.03 0.19
C LEU A 453 49.91 -1.16 1.03
N ASP A 454 50.66 -2.25 0.98
CA ASP A 454 50.49 -3.38 1.89
C ASP A 454 50.74 -2.90 3.33
N PRO A 455 49.79 -3.08 4.26
CA PRO A 455 49.91 -2.58 5.64
C PRO A 455 51.00 -3.28 6.46
N VAL A 456 51.44 -4.47 6.05
CA VAL A 456 52.48 -5.27 6.73
C VAL A 456 53.86 -4.94 6.18
N THR A 457 53.99 -4.82 4.86
CA THR A 457 55.29 -4.62 4.21
C THR A 457 55.59 -3.17 3.84
N GLY A 458 54.58 -2.30 3.84
CA GLY A 458 54.67 -0.90 3.41
C GLY A 458 54.95 -0.73 1.92
N ARG A 459 54.91 -1.82 1.14
CA ARG A 459 55.25 -1.80 -0.30
C ARG A 459 53.99 -1.66 -1.15
N PRO A 460 54.08 -1.01 -2.34
CA PRO A 460 52.94 -0.92 -3.25
C PRO A 460 52.54 -2.30 -3.76
N ALA A 461 51.27 -2.68 -3.56
CA ALA A 461 50.66 -3.84 -4.19
C ALA A 461 50.45 -3.53 -5.68
N ALA A 462 51.11 -4.30 -6.54
CA ALA A 462 51.17 -4.02 -7.98
C ALA A 462 49.76 -4.02 -8.63
N ASP A 463 48.90 -4.91 -8.14
CA ASP A 463 47.61 -5.22 -8.76
C ASP A 463 46.45 -4.42 -8.19
N TRP A 464 46.67 -3.60 -7.15
CA TRP A 464 45.58 -2.89 -6.46
C TRP A 464 45.66 -1.37 -6.64
N ARG A 465 44.51 -0.75 -6.91
CA ARG A 465 44.33 0.70 -7.03
C ARG A 465 43.21 1.20 -6.15
N VAL A 466 43.32 2.45 -5.72
CA VAL A 466 42.23 3.16 -5.04
C VAL A 466 41.46 3.98 -6.06
N ALA A 467 40.17 3.71 -6.20
CA ALA A 467 39.25 4.46 -7.04
C ALA A 467 39.02 5.88 -6.49
N THR A 468 38.51 6.79 -7.33
CA THR A 468 38.18 8.17 -6.92
C THR A 468 37.13 8.27 -5.83
N ASP A 469 36.36 7.19 -5.58
CA ASP A 469 35.40 7.08 -4.48
C ASP A 469 35.95 6.34 -3.24
N GLY A 470 37.26 6.05 -3.20
CA GLY A 470 37.95 5.46 -2.05
C GLY A 470 37.99 3.93 -2.00
N ARG A 471 37.45 3.26 -3.03
CA ARG A 471 37.34 1.79 -3.11
C ARG A 471 38.57 1.12 -3.71
N LEU A 472 38.77 -0.16 -3.38
CA LEU A 472 39.77 -1.00 -4.01
C LEU A 472 39.34 -1.44 -5.41
N ILE A 473 40.27 -1.42 -6.36
CA ILE A 473 40.12 -2.05 -7.67
C ILE A 473 41.33 -2.93 -7.89
N LEU A 474 41.10 -4.21 -8.17
CA LEU A 474 42.12 -5.12 -8.67
C LEU A 474 42.26 -4.88 -10.18
N ILE A 475 43.44 -4.45 -10.63
CA ILE A 475 43.77 -4.20 -12.03
C ILE A 475 44.93 -5.12 -12.40
N THR A 476 44.69 -6.03 -13.34
CA THR A 476 45.76 -6.81 -13.98
C THR A 476 46.26 -6.12 -15.25
N PRO A 477 47.51 -6.35 -15.70
CA PRO A 477 48.07 -5.67 -16.87
C PRO A 477 47.35 -5.94 -18.21
N SER A 478 46.45 -6.92 -18.26
CA SER A 478 45.69 -7.35 -19.45
C SER A 478 44.18 -7.05 -19.35
N ASP A 479 43.76 -6.23 -18.39
CA ASP A 479 42.35 -6.11 -18.04
C ASP A 479 41.54 -5.23 -19.02
N GLN A 480 40.65 -5.85 -19.80
CA GLN A 480 39.72 -5.19 -20.74
C GLN A 480 38.26 -5.17 -20.22
N ARG A 481 38.05 -5.51 -18.95
CA ARG A 481 36.71 -5.62 -18.34
C ARG A 481 35.98 -4.28 -18.27
N SER A 482 34.68 -4.32 -18.54
CA SER A 482 33.73 -3.20 -18.38
C SER A 482 33.54 -2.82 -16.90
N TYR A 483 32.99 -1.63 -16.64
CA TYR A 483 32.77 -1.16 -15.25
C TYR A 483 31.92 -2.12 -14.40
N ASP A 484 30.91 -2.76 -14.99
CA ASP A 484 30.06 -3.72 -14.27
C ASP A 484 30.80 -5.02 -13.96
N GLU A 485 31.72 -5.45 -14.84
CA GLU A 485 32.60 -6.60 -14.60
C GLU A 485 33.67 -6.29 -13.53
N LEU A 486 34.16 -5.05 -13.49
CA LEU A 486 35.03 -4.57 -12.40
C LEU A 486 34.28 -4.49 -11.06
N ALA A 487 33.00 -4.09 -11.07
CA ALA A 487 32.16 -4.05 -9.88
C ALA A 487 31.81 -5.46 -9.35
N ALA A 488 31.59 -6.42 -10.25
CA ALA A 488 31.39 -7.82 -9.90
C ALA A 488 32.67 -8.47 -9.35
N ALA A 489 33.82 -8.23 -10.01
CA ALA A 489 35.13 -8.68 -9.53
C ALA A 489 35.48 -8.06 -8.15
N HIS A 490 35.08 -6.81 -7.91
CA HIS A 490 35.21 -6.19 -6.59
C HIS A 490 34.36 -6.89 -5.52
N ALA A 491 33.11 -7.27 -5.84
CA ALA A 491 32.26 -8.00 -4.89
C ALA A 491 32.80 -9.40 -4.58
N GLU A 492 33.39 -10.07 -5.56
CA GLU A 492 34.03 -11.38 -5.42
C GLU A 492 35.32 -11.30 -4.61
N ALA A 493 36.18 -10.33 -4.89
CA ALA A 493 37.42 -10.11 -4.14
C ALA A 493 37.17 -9.65 -2.69
N LEU A 494 36.10 -8.90 -2.43
CA LEU A 494 35.68 -8.55 -1.07
C LEU A 494 35.24 -9.81 -0.29
N ASN A 495 34.60 -10.77 -0.95
CA ASN A 495 34.24 -12.04 -0.34
C ASN A 495 35.48 -12.92 -0.07
N GLU A 496 36.41 -13.01 -1.02
CA GLU A 496 37.66 -13.76 -0.84
C GLU A 496 38.52 -13.18 0.29
N TRP A 497 38.66 -11.85 0.35
CA TRP A 497 39.42 -11.16 1.40
C TRP A 497 38.80 -11.36 2.79
N ASN A 498 37.47 -11.26 2.90
CA ASN A 498 36.75 -11.53 4.16
C ASN A 498 36.77 -13.00 4.56
N SER A 499 37.06 -13.92 3.63
CA SER A 499 37.24 -15.34 3.91
C SER A 499 38.67 -15.74 4.28
N ALA A 500 39.64 -14.85 4.03
CA ALA A 500 41.05 -15.03 4.37
C ALA A 500 41.47 -14.34 5.68
N ALA A 501 40.60 -13.52 6.26
CA ALA A 501 40.70 -12.94 7.61
C ALA A 501 39.83 -13.72 8.60
#